data_AF-A0A2G6HUF6-F1
#
_entry.id   AF-A0A2G6HUF6-F1
#
_cell.length_a   1.000
_cell.length_b   1.000
_cell.length_c   1.000
_cell.angle_alpha   90.00
_cell.angle_beta   90.00
_cell.angle_gamma   90.00
#
_symmetry.space_group_name_H-M   'P 1'
#
loop_
_entity.id
_entity.type
_entity.pdbx_description
1 polymer ?
#
loop_
_entity_poly.entity_id
_entity_poly.type
_entity_poly.pdbx_seq_one_letter_code
_entity_poly.pdbx_strand_id
1 'polypeptide(L)'
;MPSTLHLKKSKKSCINTAMKLFKYLSLTCIFCFLIAPDLFGQLYSYRTPSGRLLITDKAIKKPGYKLLSSKGTRKTRKASRFNRKYQLSSNQIDTLVKPIAKTYNVDANLIKAVIEVESSRNYRIVSHKGAQGLMQLIPSTAIRFGVRNAFNPSENIRGGTKYLRFLLGYFEGNVDHVLAAYNAGEVAVDNHGGIPPFKETRNYIRKIRKLYTKTRLPFDKNVSYRSKLISNSKKPAIRPVGKLAKIG
;
A
#
# COMPACT_ATOMS: atom_id res chain seq x y z
N MET A 1 65.46 -54.43 -8.48
CA MET A 1 66.24 -53.44 -9.27
C MET A 1 66.14 -53.81 -10.75
N PRO A 2 66.41 -52.88 -11.70
CA PRO A 2 66.38 -51.41 -11.59
C PRO A 2 64.92 -50.96 -11.87
N SER A 3 64.48 -50.00 -12.70
CA SER A 3 65.05 -48.82 -13.39
C SER A 3 63.91 -47.79 -13.62
N THR A 4 64.17 -46.48 -13.55
CA THR A 4 63.13 -45.43 -13.74
C THR A 4 63.64 -44.20 -14.51
N LEU A 5 63.82 -44.30 -15.84
CA LEU A 5 64.54 -43.25 -16.59
C LEU A 5 64.02 -42.81 -17.98
N HIS A 6 62.82 -43.19 -18.43
CA HIS A 6 62.34 -42.81 -19.80
C HIS A 6 61.17 -41.79 -19.89
N LEU A 7 60.48 -41.45 -18.80
CA LEU A 7 59.24 -40.64 -18.86
C LEU A 7 59.40 -39.11 -18.67
N LYS A 8 60.63 -38.59 -18.51
CA LYS A 8 60.86 -37.16 -18.15
C LYS A 8 60.90 -36.17 -19.33
N LYS A 9 61.02 -36.60 -20.59
CA LYS A 9 61.05 -35.69 -21.76
C LYS A 9 59.67 -35.32 -22.31
N SER A 10 58.72 -36.26 -22.39
CA SER A 10 57.39 -36.01 -22.99
C SER A 10 56.57 -34.93 -22.25
N LYS A 11 56.54 -34.96 -20.90
CA LYS A 11 55.71 -34.05 -20.10
C LYS A 11 56.06 -32.56 -20.23
N LYS A 12 57.29 -32.20 -20.64
CA LYS A 12 57.70 -30.78 -20.75
C LYS A 12 57.09 -30.04 -21.95
N SER A 13 56.69 -30.74 -23.01
CA SER A 13 56.05 -30.10 -24.18
C SER A 13 54.64 -29.61 -23.83
N CYS A 14 53.82 -30.50 -23.25
CA CYS A 14 52.40 -30.22 -22.98
C CYS A 14 52.17 -29.07 -21.97
N ILE A 15 53.08 -28.86 -21.02
CA ILE A 15 52.99 -27.78 -20.01
C ILE A 15 53.14 -26.41 -20.67
N ASN A 16 54.09 -26.25 -21.61
CA ASN A 16 54.35 -24.96 -22.26
C ASN A 16 53.19 -24.51 -23.17
N THR A 17 52.45 -25.45 -23.77
CA THR A 17 51.23 -25.15 -24.54
C THR A 17 50.08 -24.72 -23.62
N ALA A 18 49.86 -25.43 -22.51
CA ALA A 18 48.82 -25.10 -21.54
C ALA A 18 49.02 -23.70 -20.92
N MET A 19 50.26 -23.32 -20.60
CA MET A 19 50.58 -22.00 -20.04
C MET A 19 50.36 -20.82 -21.02
N LYS A 20 50.39 -21.06 -22.33
CA LYS A 20 50.05 -20.01 -23.32
C LYS A 20 48.54 -19.79 -23.45
N LEU A 21 47.73 -20.85 -23.39
CA LEU A 21 46.26 -20.72 -23.38
C LEU A 21 45.74 -19.99 -22.12
N PHE A 22 46.32 -20.27 -20.95
CA PHE A 22 45.89 -19.64 -19.70
C PHE A 22 46.13 -18.12 -19.64
N LYS A 23 47.10 -17.58 -20.40
CA LYS A 23 47.37 -16.12 -20.45
C LYS A 23 46.39 -15.33 -21.30
N TYR A 24 45.66 -15.95 -22.22
CA TYR A 24 44.63 -15.28 -23.03
C TYR A 24 43.22 -15.45 -22.48
N LEU A 25 42.98 -16.47 -21.64
CA LEU A 25 41.67 -16.68 -20.99
C LEU A 25 41.45 -15.79 -19.76
N SER A 26 42.50 -15.17 -19.21
CA SER A 26 42.40 -14.28 -18.04
C SER A 26 42.21 -12.79 -18.37
N LEU A 27 42.31 -12.37 -19.63
CA LEU A 27 42.21 -10.96 -20.03
C LEU A 27 40.82 -10.54 -20.57
N THR A 28 39.96 -11.49 -20.94
CA THR A 28 38.63 -11.20 -21.52
C THR A 28 37.48 -11.26 -20.50
N CYS A 29 37.66 -11.90 -19.34
CA CYS A 29 36.64 -11.93 -18.28
C CYS A 29 36.75 -10.80 -17.23
N ILE A 30 37.80 -9.98 -17.28
CA ILE A 30 37.98 -8.83 -16.38
C ILE A 30 37.35 -7.54 -16.95
N PHE A 31 36.94 -7.54 -18.23
CA PHE A 31 36.27 -6.41 -18.90
C PHE A 31 34.74 -6.58 -19.04
N CYS A 32 34.10 -7.23 -18.07
CA CYS A 32 32.62 -7.32 -18.00
C CYS A 32 32.06 -6.98 -16.60
N PHE A 33 32.82 -6.22 -15.80
CA PHE A 33 32.46 -5.81 -14.43
C PHE A 33 32.45 -4.28 -14.22
N LEU A 34 32.47 -3.50 -15.31
CA LEU A 34 32.33 -2.05 -15.31
C LEU A 34 31.22 -1.65 -16.29
N ILE A 35 30.44 -0.62 -15.91
CA ILE A 35 29.24 -0.16 -16.64
C ILE A 35 28.15 -1.24 -16.76
N ALA A 36 27.73 -1.79 -15.62
CA ALA A 36 26.29 -1.87 -15.43
C ALA A 36 25.78 -0.42 -15.33
N PRO A 37 24.92 0.08 -16.25
CA PRO A 37 24.36 1.42 -16.10
C PRO A 37 23.46 1.42 -14.87
N ASP A 38 23.72 2.35 -13.93
CA ASP A 38 22.96 2.42 -12.68
C ASP A 38 21.45 2.46 -12.95
N LEU A 39 20.72 1.48 -12.44
CA LEU A 39 19.27 1.36 -12.56
C LEU A 39 18.52 2.35 -11.62
N PHE A 40 19.05 3.58 -11.50
CA PHE A 40 18.41 4.71 -10.83
C PHE A 40 17.22 5.21 -11.65
N GLY A 41 16.08 4.51 -11.54
CA GLY A 41 14.81 4.92 -12.12
C GLY A 41 14.52 6.40 -11.82
N GLN A 42 14.38 7.21 -12.87
CA GLN A 42 14.29 8.66 -12.75
C GLN A 42 12.97 9.06 -12.06
N LEU A 43 13.06 9.46 -10.80
CA LEU A 43 11.87 9.77 -10.00
C LEU A 43 11.43 11.23 -10.21
N TYR A 44 10.33 11.40 -10.92
CA TYR A 44 9.68 12.69 -11.12
C TYR A 44 8.73 13.00 -9.97
N SER A 45 8.63 14.29 -9.64
CA SER A 45 7.69 14.81 -8.63
C SER A 45 6.98 16.06 -9.15
N TYR A 46 5.67 16.10 -8.99
CA TYR A 46 4.79 17.12 -9.55
C TYR A 46 3.86 17.68 -8.47
N ARG A 47 3.62 18.99 -8.51
CA ARG A 47 2.41 19.59 -7.91
C ARG A 47 1.29 19.45 -8.95
N THR A 48 0.28 18.65 -8.62
CA THR A 48 -0.95 18.50 -9.40
C THR A 48 -1.78 19.80 -9.39
N PRO A 49 -2.78 19.97 -10.28
CA PRO A 49 -3.68 21.12 -10.25
C PRO A 49 -4.37 21.30 -8.88
N SER A 50 -4.75 20.18 -8.25
CA SER A 50 -5.32 20.12 -6.90
C SER A 50 -4.34 20.40 -5.75
N GLY A 51 -3.14 20.93 -6.04
CA GLY A 51 -2.10 21.24 -5.07
C GLY A 51 -1.37 20.04 -4.45
N ARG A 52 -1.87 18.81 -4.63
CA ARG A 52 -1.27 17.55 -4.13
C ARG A 52 0.09 17.28 -4.77
N LEU A 53 0.99 16.62 -4.03
CA LEU A 53 2.25 16.09 -4.53
C LEU A 53 2.00 14.71 -5.17
N LEU A 54 2.34 14.57 -6.45
CA LEU A 54 2.40 13.28 -7.16
C LEU A 54 3.88 12.91 -7.36
N ILE A 55 4.22 11.65 -7.12
CA ILE A 55 5.55 11.08 -7.35
C ILE A 55 5.38 9.88 -8.30
N THR A 56 6.22 9.79 -9.33
CA THR A 56 6.16 8.73 -10.35
C THR A 56 7.53 8.51 -11.01
N ASP A 57 7.74 7.28 -11.47
CA ASP A 57 8.80 6.78 -12.33
C ASP A 57 8.73 7.30 -13.80
N LYS A 58 7.66 7.99 -14.20
CA LYS A 58 7.45 8.45 -15.59
C LYS A 58 7.13 9.93 -15.68
N ALA A 59 7.68 10.60 -16.70
CA ALA A 59 7.41 12.01 -16.94
C ALA A 59 5.96 12.23 -17.38
N ILE A 60 5.26 13.15 -16.71
CA ILE A 60 3.90 13.59 -17.04
C ILE A 60 3.95 14.95 -17.73
N LYS A 61 3.43 15.03 -18.95
CA LYS A 61 3.16 16.27 -19.69
C LYS A 61 1.65 16.49 -19.75
N LYS A 62 1.06 17.11 -18.71
CA LYS A 62 -0.38 17.45 -18.62
C LYS A 62 -0.57 18.86 -18.03
N PRO A 63 -1.56 19.64 -18.50
CA PRO A 63 -1.79 21.01 -18.00
C PRO A 63 -2.06 21.03 -16.49
N GLY A 64 -1.53 22.07 -15.82
CA GLY A 64 -1.62 22.25 -14.37
C GLY A 64 -0.76 21.29 -13.51
N TYR A 65 0.00 20.37 -14.11
CA TYR A 65 1.01 19.58 -13.39
C TYR A 65 2.37 20.29 -13.40
N LYS A 66 2.68 21.06 -12.35
CA LYS A 66 3.97 21.77 -12.21
C LYS A 66 5.04 20.81 -11.70
N LEU A 67 6.04 20.50 -12.53
CA LEU A 67 7.23 19.72 -12.14
C LEU A 67 7.97 20.41 -10.97
N LEU A 68 8.40 19.63 -9.99
CA LEU A 68 9.12 20.08 -8.78
C LEU A 68 10.55 19.52 -8.70
N SER A 69 10.75 18.29 -9.17
CA SER A 69 12.07 17.66 -9.32
C SER A 69 11.98 16.47 -10.27
N SER A 70 13.04 16.26 -11.05
CA SER A 70 13.26 15.13 -11.96
C SER A 70 14.64 14.48 -11.78
N LYS A 71 15.37 14.80 -10.71
CA LYS A 71 16.75 14.30 -10.50
C LYS A 71 16.76 12.95 -9.78
N GLY A 72 17.69 12.08 -10.21
CA GLY A 72 17.99 10.78 -9.58
C GLY A 72 18.35 10.90 -8.09
N THR A 73 18.37 9.77 -7.39
CA THR A 73 18.16 9.68 -5.93
C THR A 73 19.29 10.24 -5.04
N ARG A 74 19.38 11.57 -4.92
CA ARG A 74 19.89 12.23 -3.71
C ARG A 74 18.71 12.63 -2.81
N LYS A 75 18.57 11.97 -1.65
CA LYS A 75 17.51 12.24 -0.65
C LYS A 75 17.59 13.70 -0.16
N THR A 76 16.77 14.60 -0.72
CA THR A 76 16.79 16.01 -0.33
C THR A 76 16.20 16.20 1.08
N ARG A 77 17.02 16.70 2.02
CA ARG A 77 16.63 16.90 3.44
C ARG A 77 15.42 17.84 3.63
N LYS A 78 15.02 18.61 2.60
CA LYS A 78 13.80 19.43 2.59
C LYS A 78 12.51 18.60 2.48
N ALA A 79 12.50 17.50 1.72
CA ALA A 79 11.29 16.68 1.51
C ALA A 79 10.87 15.94 2.78
N SER A 80 11.83 15.38 3.53
CA SER A 80 11.56 14.71 4.81
C SER A 80 11.09 15.69 5.89
N ARG A 81 11.64 16.92 5.93
CA ARG A 81 11.20 17.99 6.83
C ARG A 81 9.74 18.41 6.57
N PHE A 82 9.31 18.47 5.30
CA PHE A 82 7.93 18.81 4.96
C PHE A 82 6.93 17.72 5.37
N ASN A 83 7.28 16.44 5.19
CA ASN A 83 6.43 15.30 5.56
C ASN A 83 6.20 15.26 7.09
N ARG A 84 7.23 15.54 7.91
CA ARG A 84 7.13 15.51 9.38
C ARG A 84 6.14 16.55 9.96
N LYS A 85 5.90 17.71 9.31
CA LYS A 85 4.95 18.73 9.81
C LYS A 85 3.50 18.21 9.94
N TYR A 86 3.16 17.17 9.19
CA TYR A 86 1.80 16.61 9.15
C TYR A 86 1.70 15.19 9.71
N GLN A 87 2.80 14.67 10.28
CA GLN A 87 2.82 13.39 10.99
C GLN A 87 2.51 13.62 12.47
N LEU A 88 1.55 12.86 13.00
CA LEU A 88 1.29 12.86 14.44
C LEU A 88 2.29 11.94 15.18
N SER A 89 2.62 12.31 16.42
CA SER A 89 3.39 11.46 17.33
C SER A 89 2.55 10.27 17.81
N SER A 90 3.21 9.21 18.30
CA SER A 90 2.52 8.04 18.87
C SER A 90 1.56 8.44 19.99
N ASN A 91 1.97 9.36 20.86
CA ASN A 91 1.14 9.84 21.97
C ASN A 91 -0.10 10.61 21.47
N GLN A 92 0.03 11.46 20.45
CA GLN A 92 -1.12 12.15 19.83
C GLN A 92 -2.11 11.15 19.20
N ILE A 93 -1.60 10.09 18.59
CA ILE A 93 -2.43 9.01 18.04
C ILE A 93 -3.11 8.22 19.15
N ASP A 94 -2.41 7.84 20.22
CA ASP A 94 -3.01 7.14 21.36
C ASP A 94 -4.10 7.97 22.05
N THR A 95 -3.90 9.28 22.22
CA THR A 95 -4.92 10.20 22.77
C THR A 95 -6.18 10.26 21.91
N LEU A 96 -6.06 10.19 20.57
CA LEU A 96 -7.21 10.16 19.67
C LEU A 96 -7.85 8.76 19.59
N VAL A 97 -7.05 7.71 19.52
CA VAL A 97 -7.54 6.33 19.29
C VAL A 97 -8.15 5.72 20.54
N LYS A 98 -7.57 5.88 21.74
CA LYS A 98 -8.07 5.26 22.98
C LYS A 98 -9.57 5.53 23.26
N PRO A 99 -10.07 6.77 23.26
CA PRO A 99 -11.50 7.01 23.47
C PRO A 99 -12.36 6.46 22.33
N ILE A 100 -11.95 6.65 21.07
CA ILE A 100 -12.70 6.19 19.89
C ILE A 100 -12.81 4.65 19.85
N ALA A 101 -11.72 3.94 20.18
CA ALA A 101 -11.67 2.50 20.31
C ALA A 101 -12.67 1.98 21.36
N LYS A 102 -12.71 2.62 22.54
CA LYS A 102 -13.68 2.33 23.61
C LYS A 102 -15.12 2.59 23.15
N THR A 103 -15.39 3.74 22.52
CA THR A 103 -16.74 4.13 22.06
C THR A 103 -17.34 3.15 21.04
N TYR A 104 -16.54 2.57 20.15
CA TYR A 104 -17.05 1.69 19.09
C TYR A 104 -16.77 0.20 19.32
N ASN A 105 -16.16 -0.18 20.45
CA ASN A 105 -15.73 -1.54 20.76
C ASN A 105 -14.91 -2.17 19.61
N VAL A 106 -13.78 -1.53 19.30
CA VAL A 106 -12.77 -1.98 18.32
C VAL A 106 -11.40 -1.92 18.97
N ASP A 107 -10.54 -2.90 18.72
CA ASP A 107 -9.20 -2.96 19.28
C ASP A 107 -8.35 -1.74 18.87
N ALA A 108 -7.88 -0.97 19.86
CA ALA A 108 -7.06 0.22 19.66
C ALA A 108 -5.77 -0.07 18.86
N ASN A 109 -5.21 -1.27 18.98
CA ASN A 109 -3.99 -1.64 18.26
C ASN A 109 -4.28 -2.00 16.79
N LEU A 110 -5.48 -2.50 16.46
CA LEU A 110 -5.91 -2.66 15.06
C LEU A 110 -6.05 -1.29 14.39
N ILE A 111 -6.69 -0.33 15.05
CA ILE A 111 -6.86 1.04 14.55
C ILE A 111 -5.48 1.69 14.30
N LYS A 112 -4.54 1.57 15.26
CA LYS A 112 -3.17 2.08 15.12
C LYS A 112 -2.39 1.40 13.99
N ALA A 113 -2.51 0.08 13.83
CA ALA A 113 -1.86 -0.66 12.75
C ALA A 113 -2.37 -0.25 11.36
N VAL A 114 -3.67 0.00 11.22
CA VAL A 114 -4.25 0.58 9.99
C VAL A 114 -3.68 1.97 9.73
N ILE A 115 -3.69 2.88 10.73
CA ILE A 115 -3.15 4.25 10.56
C ILE A 115 -1.67 4.25 10.12
N GLU A 116 -0.84 3.36 10.70
CA GLU A 116 0.58 3.29 10.35
C GLU A 116 0.81 2.82 8.90
N VAL A 117 0.00 1.87 8.43
CA VAL A 117 0.11 1.28 7.08
C VAL A 117 -0.52 2.17 6.00
N GLU A 118 -1.61 2.86 6.32
CA GLU A 118 -2.34 3.74 5.39
C GLU A 118 -1.67 5.10 5.21
N SER A 119 -1.16 5.71 6.30
CA SER A 119 -0.65 7.10 6.27
C SER A 119 0.71 7.30 6.92
N SER A 120 1.24 6.30 7.66
CA SER A 120 2.37 6.49 8.60
C SER A 120 2.15 7.72 9.50
N ARG A 121 0.90 7.85 9.98
CA ARG A 121 0.38 8.95 10.82
C ARG A 121 0.34 10.33 10.16
N ASN A 122 0.45 10.44 8.82
CA ASN A 122 0.30 11.71 8.10
C ASN A 122 -1.18 12.05 7.85
N TYR A 123 -1.74 13.04 8.56
CA TYR A 123 -3.17 13.38 8.45
C TYR A 123 -3.55 14.17 7.18
N ARG A 124 -2.60 14.54 6.31
CA ARG A 124 -2.82 15.30 5.07
C ARG A 124 -2.54 14.51 3.78
N ILE A 125 -2.22 13.21 3.88
CA ILE A 125 -1.93 12.39 2.70
C ILE A 125 -3.20 12.06 1.90
N VAL A 126 -3.05 12.04 0.57
CA VAL A 126 -4.12 11.68 -0.38
C VAL A 126 -3.57 10.67 -1.38
N SER A 127 -4.22 9.51 -1.54
CA SER A 127 -3.81 8.49 -2.52
C SER A 127 -4.22 8.86 -3.95
N HIS A 128 -3.66 8.14 -4.94
CA HIS A 128 -4.09 8.25 -6.34
C HIS A 128 -5.58 7.89 -6.53
N LYS A 129 -6.10 6.95 -5.73
CA LYS A 129 -7.52 6.56 -5.68
C LYS A 129 -8.41 7.59 -4.94
N GLY A 130 -7.87 8.74 -4.54
CA GLY A 130 -8.60 9.81 -3.85
C GLY A 130 -8.88 9.57 -2.36
N ALA A 131 -8.27 8.54 -1.77
CA ALA A 131 -8.37 8.19 -0.36
C ALA A 131 -7.66 9.25 0.52
N GLN A 132 -8.20 9.57 1.71
CA GLN A 132 -7.80 10.76 2.48
C GLN A 132 -7.56 10.51 3.97
N GLY A 133 -6.58 11.24 4.52
CA GLY A 133 -6.30 11.32 5.96
C GLY A 133 -5.64 10.07 6.57
N LEU A 134 -5.68 9.97 7.89
CA LEU A 134 -4.93 8.98 8.69
C LEU A 134 -5.24 7.52 8.36
N MET A 135 -6.51 7.22 8.08
CA MET A 135 -7.02 5.88 7.73
C MET A 135 -7.43 5.78 6.26
N GLN A 136 -6.93 6.67 5.39
CA GLN A 136 -7.16 6.68 3.93
C GLN A 136 -8.60 6.32 3.51
N LEU A 137 -9.56 7.12 3.95
CA LEU A 137 -10.96 6.95 3.55
C LEU A 137 -11.19 7.54 2.16
N ILE A 138 -11.71 6.76 1.22
CA ILE A 138 -12.26 7.28 -0.04
C ILE A 138 -13.54 8.09 0.23
N PRO A 139 -13.92 9.07 -0.63
CA PRO A 139 -15.02 9.99 -0.33
C PRO A 139 -16.37 9.33 -0.04
N SER A 140 -16.71 8.26 -0.74
CA SER A 140 -17.93 7.47 -0.50
C SER A 140 -17.95 6.84 0.90
N THR A 141 -16.85 6.22 1.32
CA THR A 141 -16.68 5.66 2.67
C THR A 141 -16.69 6.74 3.75
N ALA A 142 -16.03 7.88 3.50
CA ALA A 142 -16.03 9.03 4.41
C ALA A 142 -17.47 9.55 4.66
N ILE A 143 -18.25 9.74 3.59
CA ILE A 143 -19.66 10.13 3.67
C ILE A 143 -20.49 9.06 4.42
N ARG A 144 -20.36 7.78 4.03
CA ARG A 144 -21.11 6.65 4.63
C ARG A 144 -20.95 6.55 6.15
N PHE A 145 -19.76 6.85 6.68
CA PHE A 145 -19.47 6.75 8.12
C PHE A 145 -19.49 8.10 8.88
N GLY A 146 -19.89 9.18 8.20
CA GLY A 146 -20.16 10.49 8.83
C GLY A 146 -18.91 11.32 9.13
N VAL A 147 -17.97 11.34 8.18
CA VAL A 147 -16.81 12.23 8.16
C VAL A 147 -17.13 13.43 7.28
N ARG A 148 -17.06 14.65 7.83
CA ARG A 148 -17.26 15.92 7.11
C ARG A 148 -15.92 16.41 6.56
N ASN A 149 -14.87 16.34 7.37
CA ASN A 149 -13.51 16.70 6.98
C ASN A 149 -12.56 15.51 7.14
N ALA A 150 -12.22 14.84 6.04
CA ALA A 150 -11.32 13.68 6.05
C ALA A 150 -9.87 14.04 6.43
N PHE A 151 -9.49 15.32 6.46
CA PHE A 151 -8.19 15.79 6.96
C PHE A 151 -8.22 16.20 8.44
N ASN A 152 -9.38 16.16 9.12
CA ASN A 152 -9.44 16.27 10.57
C ASN A 152 -9.06 14.90 11.19
N PRO A 153 -8.00 14.82 12.03
CA PRO A 153 -7.58 13.55 12.63
C PRO A 153 -8.68 12.81 13.40
N SER A 154 -9.47 13.52 14.21
CA SER A 154 -10.51 12.93 15.06
C SER A 154 -11.69 12.43 14.22
N GLU A 155 -12.14 13.21 13.23
CA GLU A 155 -13.20 12.76 12.32
C GLU A 155 -12.76 11.55 11.49
N ASN A 156 -11.54 11.57 10.94
CA ASN A 156 -11.03 10.51 10.08
C ASN A 156 -10.87 9.19 10.86
N ILE A 157 -10.27 9.23 12.05
CA ILE A 157 -10.15 8.04 12.93
C ILE A 157 -11.54 7.54 13.35
N ARG A 158 -12.48 8.43 13.69
CA ARG A 158 -13.86 8.06 14.04
C ARG A 158 -14.58 7.38 12.88
N GLY A 159 -14.46 7.90 11.66
CA GLY A 159 -15.05 7.30 10.46
C GLY A 159 -14.43 5.94 10.12
N GLY A 160 -13.10 5.85 10.13
CA GLY A 160 -12.40 4.60 9.85
C GLY A 160 -12.63 3.52 10.91
N THR A 161 -12.80 3.91 12.18
CA THR A 161 -13.16 2.98 13.26
C THR A 161 -14.59 2.47 13.12
N LYS A 162 -15.55 3.33 12.74
CA LYS A 162 -16.92 2.88 12.39
C LYS A 162 -16.92 1.92 11.19
N TYR A 163 -16.08 2.16 10.18
CA TYR A 163 -15.93 1.24 9.06
C TYR A 163 -15.35 -0.11 9.51
N LEU A 164 -14.28 -0.11 10.33
CA LEU A 164 -13.77 -1.34 10.94
C LEU A 164 -14.83 -2.08 11.78
N ARG A 165 -15.63 -1.37 12.58
CA ARG A 165 -16.71 -2.00 13.38
C ARG A 165 -17.83 -2.59 12.51
N PHE A 166 -18.18 -1.92 11.40
CA PHE A 166 -19.10 -2.46 10.40
C PHE A 166 -18.53 -3.75 9.77
N LEU A 167 -17.29 -3.70 9.29
CA LEU A 167 -16.63 -4.86 8.66
C LEU A 167 -16.47 -6.03 9.62
N LEU A 168 -16.14 -5.78 10.89
CA LEU A 168 -16.10 -6.81 11.94
C LEU A 168 -17.46 -7.50 12.10
N GLY A 169 -18.55 -6.73 12.06
CA GLY A 169 -19.92 -7.28 12.07
C GLY A 169 -20.33 -7.98 10.77
N TYR A 170 -19.68 -7.68 9.65
CA TYR A 170 -19.96 -8.27 8.32
C TYR A 170 -19.22 -9.60 8.11
N PHE A 171 -17.93 -9.64 8.43
CA PHE A 171 -17.06 -10.82 8.29
C PHE A 171 -16.88 -11.60 9.60
N GLU A 172 -17.88 -11.55 10.48
CA GLU A 172 -17.95 -12.30 11.74
C GLU A 172 -16.65 -12.28 12.57
N GLY A 173 -16.05 -11.09 12.71
CA GLY A 173 -14.82 -10.88 13.47
C GLY A 173 -13.54 -11.44 12.82
N ASN A 174 -13.58 -12.02 11.62
CA ASN A 174 -12.40 -12.51 10.90
C ASN A 174 -11.54 -11.34 10.41
N VAL A 175 -10.38 -11.14 11.05
CA VAL A 175 -9.58 -9.94 10.85
C VAL A 175 -8.95 -9.86 9.46
N ASP A 176 -8.56 -10.97 8.82
CA ASP A 176 -7.98 -10.91 7.47
C ASP A 176 -9.03 -10.55 6.41
N HIS A 177 -10.29 -10.97 6.58
CA HIS A 177 -11.39 -10.58 5.70
C HIS A 177 -11.78 -9.11 5.91
N VAL A 178 -11.78 -8.63 7.16
CA VAL A 178 -11.92 -7.20 7.48
C VAL A 178 -10.81 -6.37 6.83
N LEU A 179 -9.55 -6.79 6.92
CA LEU A 179 -8.43 -6.08 6.32
C LEU A 179 -8.44 -6.15 4.78
N ALA A 180 -8.89 -7.27 4.20
CA ALA A 180 -9.10 -7.38 2.78
C ALA A 180 -10.17 -6.39 2.29
N ALA A 181 -11.34 -6.37 2.93
CA ALA A 181 -12.44 -5.46 2.58
C ALA A 181 -12.13 -3.99 2.86
N TYR A 182 -11.30 -3.68 3.87
CA TYR A 182 -10.85 -2.31 4.11
C TYR A 182 -10.09 -1.73 2.91
N ASN A 183 -9.23 -2.54 2.29
CA ASN A 183 -8.37 -2.12 1.17
C ASN A 183 -9.03 -2.33 -0.22
N ALA A 184 -9.84 -3.38 -0.40
CA ALA A 184 -10.42 -3.78 -1.69
C ALA A 184 -11.94 -3.52 -1.83
N GLY A 185 -12.64 -3.20 -0.74
CA GLY A 185 -14.11 -3.15 -0.67
C GLY A 185 -14.74 -4.51 -0.35
N GLU A 186 -15.93 -4.49 0.25
CA GLU A 186 -16.64 -5.71 0.69
C GLU A 186 -16.93 -6.66 -0.47
N VAL A 187 -17.46 -6.12 -1.57
CA VAL A 187 -17.80 -6.86 -2.81
C VAL A 187 -16.61 -7.60 -3.40
N ALA A 188 -15.38 -7.08 -3.24
CA ALA A 188 -14.18 -7.75 -3.73
C ALA A 188 -13.78 -8.97 -2.89
N VAL A 189 -14.17 -9.02 -1.61
CA VAL A 189 -13.99 -10.19 -0.74
C VAL A 189 -15.09 -11.21 -1.01
N ASP A 190 -16.34 -10.75 -1.07
CA ASP A 190 -17.52 -11.59 -1.33
C ASP A 190 -17.39 -12.33 -2.67
N ASN A 191 -17.03 -11.63 -3.75
CA ASN A 191 -16.85 -12.21 -5.10
C ASN A 191 -15.71 -13.25 -5.20
N HIS A 192 -14.81 -13.33 -4.22
CA HIS A 192 -13.72 -14.31 -4.19
C HIS A 192 -13.86 -15.32 -3.03
N GLY A 193 -14.97 -15.27 -2.27
CA GLY A 193 -15.15 -16.10 -1.08
C GLY A 193 -14.08 -15.89 0.00
N GLY A 194 -13.38 -14.75 0.00
CA GLY A 194 -12.23 -14.52 0.86
C GLY A 194 -11.25 -13.47 0.34
N ILE A 195 -9.98 -13.57 0.73
CA ILE A 195 -8.95 -12.57 0.40
C ILE A 195 -8.73 -12.55 -1.14
N PRO A 196 -9.01 -11.44 -1.84
CA PRO A 196 -8.91 -11.41 -3.30
C PRO A 196 -7.46 -11.58 -3.78
N PRO A 197 -7.24 -12.08 -5.02
CA PRO A 197 -5.93 -12.34 -5.59
C PRO A 197 -5.10 -11.07 -5.93
N PHE A 198 -5.47 -9.91 -5.39
CA PHE A 198 -4.79 -8.64 -5.61
C PHE A 198 -3.46 -8.55 -4.84
N LYS A 199 -2.38 -8.24 -5.57
CA LYS A 199 -1.03 -8.04 -4.99
C LYS A 199 -0.98 -6.86 -4.01
N GLU A 200 -1.82 -5.84 -4.18
CA GLU A 200 -1.96 -4.73 -3.24
C GLU A 200 -2.49 -5.22 -1.89
N THR A 201 -3.65 -5.89 -1.90
CA THR A 201 -4.38 -6.35 -0.71
C THR A 201 -3.63 -7.39 0.09
N ARG A 202 -3.00 -8.40 -0.55
CA ARG A 202 -2.12 -9.35 0.17
C ARG A 202 -0.93 -8.66 0.83
N ASN A 203 -0.35 -7.64 0.20
CA ASN A 203 0.73 -6.86 0.81
C ASN A 203 0.25 -5.93 1.94
N TYR A 204 -0.98 -5.40 1.85
CA TYR A 204 -1.62 -4.61 2.90
C TYR A 204 -1.81 -5.44 4.18
N ILE A 205 -2.47 -6.61 4.06
CA ILE A 205 -2.67 -7.56 5.16
C ILE A 205 -1.31 -7.95 5.77
N ARG A 206 -0.33 -8.35 4.94
CA ARG A 206 1.03 -8.72 5.37
C ARG A 206 1.78 -7.58 6.08
N LYS A 207 1.50 -6.31 5.79
CA LYS A 207 2.05 -5.18 6.56
C LYS A 207 1.39 -5.09 7.93
N ILE A 208 0.06 -5.12 7.99
CA ILE A 208 -0.68 -5.00 9.26
C ILE A 208 -0.39 -6.18 10.19
N ARG A 209 -0.24 -7.40 9.66
CA ARG A 209 0.14 -8.60 10.42
C ARG A 209 1.51 -8.50 11.14
N LYS A 210 2.39 -7.57 10.74
CA LYS A 210 3.64 -7.25 11.49
C LYS A 210 3.41 -6.32 12.69
N LEU A 211 2.27 -5.65 12.76
CA LEU A 211 1.89 -4.69 13.81
C LEU A 211 0.74 -5.20 14.68
N TYR A 212 -0.02 -6.17 14.19
CA TYR A 212 -1.25 -6.66 14.81
C TYR A 212 -1.47 -8.16 14.54
N THR A 213 -1.44 -8.97 15.60
CA THR A 213 -1.39 -10.44 15.51
C THR A 213 -2.76 -11.12 15.57
N LYS A 214 -3.76 -10.57 16.29
CA LYS A 214 -5.05 -11.25 16.53
C LYS A 214 -5.78 -11.55 15.23
N THR A 215 -6.17 -12.82 15.03
CA THR A 215 -6.85 -13.29 13.81
C THR A 215 -8.37 -13.17 13.88
N ARG A 216 -8.95 -13.19 15.08
CA ARG A 216 -10.38 -13.01 15.34
C ARG A 216 -10.61 -11.93 16.42
N LEU A 217 -11.71 -11.21 16.33
CA LEU A 217 -12.13 -10.18 17.29
C LEU A 217 -13.63 -10.30 17.63
N PRO A 218 -14.08 -9.78 18.79
CA PRO A 218 -15.50 -9.67 19.11
C PRO A 218 -16.24 -8.78 18.10
N PHE A 219 -17.40 -9.23 17.64
CA PHE A 219 -18.21 -8.53 16.65
C PHE A 219 -19.68 -8.44 17.07
N ASP A 220 -20.48 -7.70 16.31
CA ASP A 220 -21.93 -7.68 16.43
C ASP A 220 -22.54 -7.60 15.03
N LYS A 221 -23.27 -8.64 14.64
CA LYS A 221 -23.94 -8.75 13.33
C LYS A 221 -24.97 -7.63 13.11
N ASN A 222 -25.60 -7.13 14.19
CA ASN A 222 -26.65 -6.12 14.10
C ASN A 222 -26.13 -4.76 13.62
N VAL A 223 -24.86 -4.43 13.92
CA VAL A 223 -24.20 -3.21 13.38
C VAL A 223 -24.06 -3.28 11.86
N SER A 224 -23.78 -4.47 11.31
CA SER A 224 -23.70 -4.70 9.87
C SER A 224 -25.06 -4.48 9.20
N TYR A 225 -26.09 -5.22 9.65
CA TYR A 225 -27.44 -5.12 9.08
C TYR A 225 -28.03 -3.70 9.20
N ARG A 226 -27.92 -3.05 10.36
CA ARG A 226 -28.43 -1.68 10.55
C ARG A 226 -27.71 -0.66 9.66
N SER A 227 -26.41 -0.83 9.40
CA SER A 227 -25.68 0.00 8.44
C SER A 227 -26.18 -0.22 7.00
N LYS A 228 -26.39 -1.48 6.59
CA LYS A 228 -26.88 -1.86 5.25
C LYS A 228 -28.28 -1.29 4.97
N LEU A 229 -29.17 -1.33 5.97
CA LEU A 229 -30.50 -0.70 5.89
C LEU A 229 -30.41 0.82 5.73
N ILE A 230 -29.58 1.50 6.54
CA ILE A 230 -29.40 2.97 6.47
C ILE A 230 -28.73 3.43 5.17
N SER A 231 -27.84 2.63 4.57
CA SER A 231 -27.30 2.95 3.24
C SER A 231 -28.32 2.74 2.13
N ASN A 232 -29.19 1.75 2.26
CA ASN A 232 -30.22 1.47 1.26
C ASN A 232 -31.35 2.50 1.28
N SER A 233 -31.84 2.89 2.46
CA SER A 233 -32.92 3.90 2.58
C SER A 233 -32.50 5.32 2.20
N LYS A 234 -31.18 5.60 2.15
CA LYS A 234 -30.62 6.86 1.63
C LYS A 234 -30.32 6.86 0.13
N LYS A 235 -30.54 5.72 -0.55
CA LYS A 235 -30.47 5.65 -2.01
C LYS A 235 -31.83 6.11 -2.55
N PRO A 236 -31.92 7.16 -3.39
CA PRO A 236 -33.20 7.60 -3.91
C PRO A 236 -33.85 6.46 -4.71
N ALA A 237 -35.12 6.19 -4.44
CA ALA A 237 -35.87 5.18 -5.15
C ALA A 237 -36.11 5.66 -6.59
N ILE A 238 -35.27 5.21 -7.52
CA ILE A 238 -35.49 5.36 -8.96
C ILE A 238 -36.73 4.52 -9.29
N ARG A 239 -37.91 5.13 -9.21
CA ARG A 239 -39.12 4.55 -9.79
C ARG A 239 -38.85 4.34 -11.29
N PRO A 240 -39.04 3.14 -11.85
CA PRO A 240 -39.01 2.98 -13.29
C PRO A 240 -40.11 3.89 -13.87
N VAL A 241 -39.75 4.75 -14.82
CA VAL A 241 -40.74 5.56 -15.53
C VAL A 241 -41.65 4.58 -16.27
N GLY A 242 -42.93 4.59 -15.92
CA GLY A 242 -43.89 3.61 -16.45
C GLY A 242 -43.96 3.69 -17.98
N LYS A 243 -44.11 2.54 -18.63
CA LYS A 243 -44.53 2.50 -20.04
C LYS A 243 -45.81 3.33 -20.16
N LEU A 244 -45.77 4.38 -20.97
CA LEU A 244 -46.97 5.08 -21.40
C LEU A 244 -47.90 4.05 -22.06
N ALA A 245 -49.11 3.91 -21.52
CA ALA A 245 -50.15 3.13 -22.16
C ALA A 245 -50.52 3.81 -23.47
N LYS A 246 -50.47 3.05 -24.58
CA LYS A 246 -51.18 3.47 -25.79
C LYS A 246 -52.68 3.31 -25.53
N ILE A 247 -53.36 4.43 -25.32
CA ILE A 247 -54.78 4.55 -25.63
C ILE A 247 -54.94 4.53 -27.16
N GLY A 248 -56.10 4.05 -27.62
CA GLY A 248 -56.40 3.79 -29.04
C GLY A 248 -56.65 5.06 -29.85
#